data_AF-A0A3M8WY16-F1
#
_entry.id   AF-A0A3M8WY16-F1
#
_cell.length_a   1.000
_cell.length_b   1.000
_cell.length_c   1.000
_cell.angle_alpha   90.00
_cell.angle_beta   90.00
_cell.angle_gamma   90.00
#
_symmetry.space_group_name_H-M   'P 1'
#
loop_
_entity.id
_entity.type
_entity.pdbx_description
1 polymer ?
#
loop_
_entity_poly.entity_id
_entity_poly.type
_entity_poly.pdbx_seq_one_letter_code
_entity_poly.pdbx_strand_id
1 'polypeptide(L)' 'MSVQVCARCQTTTRQPVVVAIGHGASAGGVTVYACPDCAPSFPKQRDPFDGTILAHRDTQPGSAGPGRDQK' A
#
# COMPACT_ATOMS: atom_id res chain seq x y z
N MET A 1 -15.00 6.90 -23.99
CA MET A 1 -14.63 5.65 -23.29
C MET A 1 -13.11 5.59 -23.21
N SER A 2 -12.53 5.64 -22.02
CA SER A 2 -11.08 5.55 -21.80
C SER A 2 -10.62 4.09 -21.89
N VAL A 3 -9.66 3.81 -22.77
CA VAL A 3 -9.00 2.50 -22.83
C VAL A 3 -7.88 2.50 -21.79
N GLN A 4 -7.84 1.50 -20.91
CA GLN A 4 -6.71 1.31 -19.98
C GLN A 4 -6.08 -0.05 -20.18
N VAL A 5 -4.81 -0.16 -19.80
CA VAL A 5 -4.08 -1.43 -19.79
C VAL A 5 -4.38 -2.16 -18.47
N CYS A 6 -4.74 -3.43 -18.55
CA CYS A 6 -4.90 -4.24 -17.36
C CYS A 6 -3.53 -4.53 -16.71
N ALA A 7 -3.38 -4.26 -15.42
CA ALA A 7 -2.16 -4.55 -14.67
C ALA A 7 -1.82 -6.06 -14.55
N ARG A 8 -2.78 -6.97 -14.80
CA ARG A 8 -2.59 -8.42 -14.69
C ARG A 8 -2.12 -9.05 -16.01
N CYS A 9 -2.92 -8.91 -17.06
CA CYS A 9 -2.66 -9.53 -18.36
C CYS A 9 -2.03 -8.57 -19.37
N GLN A 10 -1.78 -7.31 -18.99
CA GLN A 10 -1.19 -6.27 -19.84
C GLN A 10 -1.97 -6.01 -21.15
N THR A 11 -3.24 -6.41 -21.19
CA THR A 11 -4.12 -6.22 -22.34
C THR A 11 -4.91 -4.92 -22.19
N THR A 12 -5.09 -4.20 -23.30
CA THR A 12 -5.93 -3.00 -23.36
C THR A 12 -7.41 -3.37 -23.24
N THR A 13 -8.11 -2.78 -22.28
CA THR A 13 -9.55 -2.96 -22.05
C THR A 13 -10.31 -1.65 -22.24
N ARG A 14 -11.48 -1.74 -22.87
CA ARG A 14 -12.44 -0.63 -22.99
C ARG A 14 -13.36 -0.49 -21.78
N GLN A 15 -13.31 -1.45 -20.86
CA GLN A 15 -14.05 -1.49 -19.61
C GLN A 15 -13.06 -1.68 -18.45
N PRO A 16 -12.30 -0.63 -18.09
CA PRO A 16 -11.35 -0.72 -17.01
C PRO A 16 -12.04 -0.69 -15.65
N VAL A 17 -11.77 -1.69 -14.82
CA VAL A 17 -12.25 -1.76 -13.43
C VAL A 17 -11.12 -1.32 -12.51
N VAL A 18 -11.41 -0.40 -11.58
CA VAL A 18 -10.44 0.01 -10.55
C VAL A 18 -10.30 -1.12 -9.54
N VAL A 19 -9.09 -1.67 -9.44
CA VAL A 19 -8.78 -2.77 -8.52
C VAL A 19 -7.93 -2.34 -7.35
N ALA A 20 -7.16 -1.25 -7.49
CA ALA A 20 -6.34 -0.72 -6.42
C ALA A 20 -6.12 0.79 -6.54
N ILE A 21 -6.01 1.45 -5.39
CA ILE A 21 -5.61 2.86 -5.30
C ILE A 21 -4.45 2.92 -4.32
N GLY A 22 -3.24 3.07 -4.83
CA GLY A 22 -2.05 3.26 -4.01
C GLY A 22 -1.97 4.71 -3.58
N HIS A 23 -2.04 4.97 -2.28
CA HIS A 23 -1.81 6.30 -1.72
C HIS A 23 -0.34 6.43 -1.30
N GLY A 24 0.39 7.35 -1.93
CA GLY A 24 1.73 7.72 -1.50
C GLY A 24 1.67 8.98 -0.64
N ALA A 25 2.42 9.00 0.47
CA ALA A 25 2.53 10.20 1.32
C ALA A 25 3.24 11.37 0.60
N SER A 26 4.06 11.07 -0.41
CA SER A 26 4.87 12.06 -1.12
C SER A 26 4.68 12.05 -2.64
N ALA A 27 4.20 10.94 -3.21
CA ALA A 27 3.87 10.82 -4.62
C ALA A 27 2.35 10.65 -4.72
N GLY A 28 1.70 11.48 -5.54
CA GLY A 28 0.25 11.44 -5.74
C GLY A 28 -0.26 10.03 -5.99
N GLY A 29 -1.52 9.78 -5.59
CA GLY A 29 -2.07 8.43 -5.62
C GLY A 29 -2.03 7.80 -7.01
N VAL A 30 -1.71 6.50 -7.07
CA VAL A 30 -1.73 5.70 -8.30
C VAL A 30 -2.99 4.85 -8.34
N THR A 31 -3.75 4.97 -9.42
CA THR A 31 -4.94 4.12 -9.65
C THR A 31 -4.56 2.96 -10.58
N VAL A 32 -4.76 1.73 -10.11
CA VAL A 32 -4.50 0.50 -10.85
C VAL A 32 -5.81 -0.02 -11.44
N TYR A 33 -5.78 -0.28 -12.75
CA TYR A 33 -6.93 -0.78 -13.51
C TYR A 33 -6.74 -2.23 -13.96
N ALA A 34 -7.84 -2.97 -14.07
CA ALA A 34 -7.87 -4.33 -14.59
C ALA A 34 -9.05 -4.61 -15.53
N CYS A 35 -8.95 -5.70 -16.32
CA CYS A 35 -10.08 -6.28 -17.05
C CYS A 35 -11.17 -6.77 -16.10
N PRO A 36 -12.44 -6.80 -16.52
CA PRO A 36 -13.53 -7.38 -15.74
C PRO A 36 -13.30 -8.87 -15.43
N ASP A 37 -12.69 -9.64 -16.34
CA ASP A 37 -12.30 -11.04 -16.11
C ASP A 37 -11.23 -11.19 -15.02
N CYS A 38 -10.36 -10.19 -14.89
CA CYS A 38 -9.17 -10.21 -14.06
C CYS A 38 -9.43 -9.56 -12.69
N ALA A 39 -10.38 -8.63 -12.61
CA ALA A 39 -10.80 -7.92 -11.42
C ALA A 39 -11.11 -8.84 -10.20
N PRO A 40 -11.87 -9.94 -10.32
CA PRO A 40 -12.17 -10.80 -9.17
C PRO A 40 -10.95 -11.57 -8.64
N SER A 41 -9.86 -11.64 -9.42
CA SER A 41 -8.61 -12.27 -8.98
C SER A 41 -7.73 -11.34 -8.13
N PHE A 42 -8.07 -10.05 -8.00
CA PHE A 42 -7.34 -9.13 -7.14
C PHE A 42 -7.84 -9.26 -5.70
N PRO A 43 -6.93 -9.30 -4.71
CA PRO A 43 -7.33 -9.26 -3.32
C PRO A 43 -8.09 -7.96 -3.07
N LYS A 44 -9.20 -8.03 -2.33
CA LYS A 44 -9.98 -6.86 -1.93
C LYS A 44 -9.02 -5.86 -1.29
N GLN A 45 -8.92 -4.66 -1.87
CA GLN A 45 -8.07 -3.61 -1.31
C GLN A 45 -8.46 -3.41 0.14
N ARG A 46 -7.51 -3.70 1.03
CA ARG A 46 -7.63 -3.37 2.42
C ARG A 46 -7.56 -1.85 2.49
N ASP A 47 -8.60 -1.24 3.04
CA ASP A 47 -8.61 0.20 3.21
C ASP A 47 -7.35 0.60 4.03
N PRO A 48 -6.55 1.57 3.57
CA PRO A 48 -5.34 1.97 4.28
C PRO A 48 -5.59 2.44 5.72
N PHE A 49 -6.83 2.85 6.04
CA PHE A 49 -7.25 3.29 7.36
C PHE A 49 -7.91 2.19 8.20
N ASP A 50 -8.16 1.00 7.62
CA ASP A 50 -8.63 -0.20 8.33
C ASP A 50 -7.61 -0.72 9.37
N GLY A 51 -6.38 -0.17 9.36
CA GLY A 51 -5.31 -0.46 10.31
C GLY A 51 -4.93 0.70 11.24
N THR A 52 -5.69 1.80 11.28
CA THR A 52 -5.33 2.93 12.14
C THR A 52 -5.69 2.63 13.59
N ILE A 53 -4.68 2.83 14.46
CA ILE A 53 -4.67 2.66 15.93
C ILE A 53 -4.28 1.24 16.36
N LEU A 54 -2.98 0.92 16.28
CA LEU A 54 -2.13 0.52 17.42
C LEU A 54 -0.66 0.49 16.95
N ALA A 55 -0.16 1.62 16.43
CA ALA A 55 1.25 1.91 16.59
C ALA A 55 1.45 2.30 18.06
N HIS A 56 1.48 1.31 18.94
CA HIS A 56 2.03 1.50 20.27
C HIS A 56 3.44 2.07 20.04
N ARG A 57 3.63 3.32 20.49
CA ARG A 57 4.96 3.85 20.76
C ARG A 57 5.61 2.88 21.73
N ASP A 58 6.42 1.97 21.24
CA ASP A 58 7.58 1.49 21.98
C ASP A 58 8.53 2.68 22.08
N THR A 59 8.20 3.61 22.98
CA THR A 59 9.23 4.33 23.71
C THR A 59 10.14 3.24 24.25
N GLN A 60 11.38 3.18 23.78
CA GLN A 60 12.44 2.48 24.50
C GLN A 60 12.97 3.47 25.54
N PRO A 61 12.57 3.40 26.84
CA PRO A 61 13.35 4.01 27.88
C PRO A 61 14.46 3.03 28.26
N GLY A 62 15.71 3.46 28.16
CA GLY A 62 16.80 2.79 28.85
C GLY A 62 17.82 2.10 27.96
N SER A 63 18.65 2.89 27.30
CA SER A 63 20.07 2.57 27.22
C SER A 63 20.81 3.42 28.26
N ALA A 64 20.55 3.13 29.54
CA ALA A 64 21.53 3.42 30.59
C ALA A 64 22.72 2.47 30.36
N GLY A 65 23.65 2.88 29.50
CA GLY A 65 24.94 2.22 29.37
C GLY A 65 25.73 2.41 30.68
N PRO A 66 26.30 1.35 31.28
CA PRO A 66 27.07 1.51 32.50
C PRO A 66 28.38 2.22 32.19
N GLY A 67 28.73 3.18 33.05
CA GLY A 67 30.04 3.81 33.04
C GLY A 67 31.15 2.76 33.07
N ARG A 68 32.15 2.95 32.20
CA ARG A 68 33.45 2.33 32.35
C ARG A 68 34.48 3.45 32.33
N ASP A 69 34.72 3.95 33.54
CA ASP A 69 36.07 4.30 33.95
C ASP A 69 37.02 3.12 33.68
N GLN A 70 38.31 3.44 33.49
CA GLN A 70 39.49 2.58 33.34
C GLN A 70 40.15 2.61 31.94
N LYS A 71 41.02 3.59 31.69
CA LYS A 71 42.47 3.51 31.99
C LYS A 71 43.16 4.86 31.76
#